data_AF-A0A0Q2MGG1-F1
#
_entry.id   AF-A0A0Q2MGG1-F1
#
_cell.length_a   1.000
_cell.length_b   1.000
_cell.length_c   1.000
_cell.angle_alpha   90.00
_cell.angle_beta   90.00
_cell.angle_gamma   90.00
#
_symmetry.space_group_name_H-M   'P 1'
#
loop_
_entity.id
_entity.type
_entity.pdbx_description
1 polymer ?
#
loop_
_entity_poly.entity_id
_entity_poly.type
_entity_poly.pdbx_seq_one_letter_code
_entity_poly.pdbx_strand_id
1 'polypeptide(L)' 'MDEIIQWRHLSDDERDTIMQRLSGQQSTHTCPACGEPAHCDISAGKSTCWCFDVEKRDVSAQPESSVCLCRKCLEKQPIE' A
#
# COMPACT_ATOMS: atom_id res chain seq x y z
N MET A 1 -11.78 -6.30 2.08
CA MET A 1 -10.69 -6.68 3.02
C MET A 1 -10.26 -8.11 2.71
N ASP A 2 -9.88 -8.35 1.46
CA ASP A 2 -9.60 -9.69 0.92
C ASP A 2 -8.29 -10.28 1.44
N GLU A 3 -7.37 -9.42 1.87
CA GLU A 3 -6.04 -9.80 2.32
C GLU A 3 -6.05 -10.69 3.58
N ILE A 4 -7.01 -10.51 4.50
CA ILE A 4 -7.17 -11.36 5.69
C ILE A 4 -7.80 -12.72 5.32
N ILE A 5 -8.69 -12.73 4.33
CA ILE A 5 -9.38 -13.95 3.86
C ILE A 5 -8.40 -14.83 3.07
N GLN A 6 -7.55 -14.20 2.26
CA GLN A 6 -6.50 -14.84 1.47
C GLN A 6 -5.30 -15.28 2.32
N TRP A 7 -5.10 -14.72 3.52
CA TRP A 7 -3.96 -15.04 4.39
C TRP A 7 -3.75 -16.54 4.59
N ARG A 8 -4.83 -17.31 4.76
CA ARG A 8 -4.77 -18.77 4.93
C ARG A 8 -4.23 -19.51 3.70
N HIS A 9 -4.36 -18.91 2.52
CA HIS A 9 -3.94 -19.48 1.23
C HIS A 9 -2.54 -19.05 0.81
N LEU A 10 -1.97 -18.05 1.49
CA LEU A 10 -0.58 -17.64 1.29
C LEU A 10 0.38 -18.63 1.93
N SER A 11 1.49 -18.87 1.24
CA SER A 11 2.68 -19.54 1.79
C SER A 11 3.35 -18.68 2.87
N ASP A 12 4.21 -19.29 3.67
CA ASP A 12 4.93 -18.56 4.73
C ASP A 12 5.85 -17.47 4.14
N ASP A 13 6.49 -17.72 3.00
CA ASP A 13 7.32 -16.73 2.29
C ASP A 13 6.50 -15.51 1.81
N GLU A 14 5.27 -15.74 1.33
CA GLU A 14 4.37 -14.66 0.89
C GLU A 14 3.89 -13.83 2.08
N ARG A 15 3.58 -14.48 3.21
CA ARG A 15 3.20 -13.81 4.46
C ARG A 15 4.35 -12.97 5.00
N ASP A 16 5.56 -13.51 5.02
CA ASP A 16 6.76 -12.78 5.45
C ASP A 16 7.02 -11.57 4.56
N THR A 17 6.83 -11.71 3.25
CA THR A 17 6.94 -10.59 2.29
C THR A 17 5.87 -9.51 2.56
N ILE A 18 4.65 -9.88 2.91
CA ILE A 18 3.62 -8.90 3.32
C ILE A 18 4.03 -8.24 4.64
N MET A 19 4.48 -9.00 5.64
CA MET A 19 4.88 -8.46 6.94
C MET A 19 6.05 -7.49 6.81
N GLN A 20 7.04 -7.78 5.97
CA GLN A 20 8.17 -6.87 5.70
C GLN A 20 7.73 -5.57 5.02
N ARG A 21 6.70 -5.60 4.16
CA ARG A 21 6.13 -4.38 3.56
C ARG A 21 5.33 -3.58 4.59
N LEU A 22 4.53 -4.25 5.42
CA LEU A 22 3.73 -3.60 6.46
C LEU A 22 4.60 -3.00 7.58
N SER A 23 5.75 -3.61 7.89
CA SER A 23 6.72 -3.08 8.85
C SER A 23 7.58 -1.95 8.27
N GLY A 24 7.53 -1.72 6.97
CA GLY A 24 8.36 -0.74 6.26
C GLY A 24 9.80 -1.20 5.99
N GLN A 25 10.12 -2.48 6.25
CA GLN A 25 11.42 -3.07 5.92
C GLN A 25 11.62 -3.20 4.41
N GLN A 26 10.54 -3.41 3.65
CA GLN A 26 10.52 -3.25 2.20
C GLN A 26 9.74 -1.98 1.84
N SER A 27 10.36 -1.12 1.05
CA SER A 27 9.78 0.15 0.63
C SER A 27 10.27 0.53 -0.76
N THR A 28 9.46 1.32 -1.45
CA THR A 28 9.79 1.88 -2.77
C THR A 28 9.96 3.39 -2.75
N HIS A 29 9.32 4.07 -1.79
CA HIS A 29 9.37 5.52 -1.63
C HIS A 29 8.93 5.91 -0.22
N THR A 30 9.03 7.20 0.07
CA THR A 30 8.52 7.79 1.31
C THR A 30 7.13 8.35 1.07
N CYS A 31 6.19 8.07 1.98
CA CYS A 31 4.83 8.61 1.93
C CYS A 31 4.87 10.14 2.03
N PRO A 32 4.31 10.88 1.05
CA PRO A 32 4.37 12.35 1.04
C PRO A 32 3.53 12.99 2.14
N ALA A 33 2.56 12.27 2.72
CA ALA A 33 1.69 12.78 3.78
C ALA A 33 2.26 12.62 5.20
N CYS A 34 3.03 11.56 5.48
CA CYS A 34 3.51 11.26 6.84
C CYS A 34 5.01 11.01 6.97
N GLY A 35 5.75 10.91 5.87
CA GLY A 35 7.19 10.62 5.91
C GLY A 35 7.55 9.16 6.24
N GLU A 36 6.57 8.28 6.46
CA GLU A 36 6.82 6.84 6.69
C GLU A 36 7.10 6.10 5.37
N PRO A 37 7.79 4.95 5.40
CA PRO A 37 7.99 4.10 4.23
C PRO A 37 6.66 3.67 3.57
N ALA A 38 6.64 3.67 2.23
CA ALA A 38 5.51 3.23 1.42
C ALA A 38 5.96 2.28 0.31
N HIS A 39 5.19 1.21 0.12
CA HIS A 39 5.46 0.20 -0.90
C HIS A 39 4.43 0.27 -2.03
N CYS A 40 4.90 0.39 -3.26
CA CYS A 40 4.11 0.26 -4.47
C CYS A 40 4.62 -0.92 -5.28
N ASP A 41 3.80 -1.96 -5.44
CA ASP A 41 4.21 -3.15 -6.18
C ASP A 41 4.41 -2.87 -7.69
N ILE A 42 3.73 -1.87 -8.27
CA ILE A 42 3.99 -1.43 -9.65
C ILE A 42 5.40 -0.83 -9.78
N SER A 43 5.80 0.04 -8.85
CA SER A 43 7.15 0.60 -8.82
C SER A 43 8.22 -0.47 -8.56
N ALA A 44 7.86 -1.55 -7.87
CA ALA A 44 8.71 -2.73 -7.68
C ALA A 44 8.71 -3.71 -8.87
N GLY A 45 8.05 -3.37 -9.99
CA GLY A 45 8.06 -4.16 -11.24
C GLY A 45 6.97 -5.24 -11.34
N LYS A 46 5.99 -5.26 -10.44
CA LYS A 46 4.82 -6.16 -10.53
C LYS A 46 3.69 -5.54 -11.34
N SER A 47 2.70 -6.35 -11.68
CA SER A 47 1.52 -5.94 -12.46
C SER A 47 0.32 -5.49 -11.61
N THR A 48 0.32 -5.78 -10.32
CA THR A 48 -0.77 -5.43 -9.38
C THR A 48 -0.20 -4.77 -8.13
N CYS A 49 -1.00 -3.97 -7.44
CA CYS A 49 -0.66 -3.34 -6.17
C CYS A 49 -1.79 -3.51 -5.16
N TRP A 50 -1.44 -3.63 -3.88
CA TRP A 50 -2.40 -3.76 -2.77
C TRP A 50 -3.48 -2.67 -2.76
N CYS A 51 -3.17 -1.46 -3.25
CA CYS A 51 -4.12 -0.37 -3.26
C CYS A 51 -5.26 -0.57 -4.27
N PHE A 52 -5.12 -1.50 -5.21
CA PHE A 52 -6.17 -1.82 -6.19
C PHE A 52 -7.34 -2.57 -5.55
N ASP A 53 -7.10 -3.25 -4.43
CA ASP A 53 -8.11 -3.99 -3.66
C ASP A 53 -8.75 -3.10 -2.56
N VAL A 54 -8.38 -1.82 -2.50
CA VAL A 54 -8.95 -0.84 -1.57
C VAL A 54 -10.00 -0.01 -2.32
N GLU A 55 -11.12 0.29 -1.65
CA GLU A 55 -12.13 1.21 -2.17
C GLU A 55 -11.48 2.54 -2.59
N LYS A 56 -11.91 3.06 -3.75
CA LYS A 56 -11.36 4.28 -4.33
C LYS A 56 -11.49 5.44 -3.34
N ARG A 57 -10.42 6.20 -3.19
CA ARG A 57 -10.32 7.32 -2.27
C ARG A 57 -10.09 8.61 -3.02
N ASP A 58 -10.73 9.67 -2.55
CA ASP A 58 -10.49 11.02 -3.04
C ASP A 58 -9.15 11.54 -2.49
N VAL A 59 -8.16 11.63 -3.39
CA VAL A 59 -6.81 12.15 -3.10
C VAL A 59 -6.61 13.57 -3.64
N SER A 60 -7.66 14.23 -4.15
CA SER A 60 -7.56 15.55 -4.78
C SER A 60 -7.08 16.66 -3.85
N ALA A 61 -7.32 16.52 -2.54
CA ALA A 61 -6.86 17.46 -1.52
C ALA A 61 -5.39 17.27 -1.12
N GLN A 62 -4.73 16.21 -1.59
CA GLN A 62 -3.31 15.99 -1.34
C GLN A 62 -2.46 16.79 -2.34
N PRO A 63 -1.26 17.24 -1.95
CA PRO A 63 -0.35 17.87 -2.90
C PRO A 63 -0.12 16.94 -4.09
N GLU A 64 -0.15 17.50 -5.30
CA GLU A 64 0.14 16.79 -6.55
C GLU A 64 1.50 16.10 -6.42
N SER A 65 1.47 14.81 -6.09
CA SER A 65 2.66 14.00 -5.87
C SER A 65 2.63 12.85 -6.85
N SER A 66 3.75 12.61 -7.52
CA SER A 66 3.89 11.50 -8.48
C SER A 66 4.02 10.13 -7.80
N VAL A 67 3.85 10.05 -6.48
CA VAL A 67 4.07 8.84 -5.68
C VAL A 67 2.84 8.52 -4.82
N CYS A 68 2.73 7.26 -4.39
CA CYS A 68 1.56 6.80 -3.65
C CYS A 68 1.57 7.24 -2.18
N LEU A 69 0.40 7.23 -1.54
CA LEU A 69 0.30 7.29 -0.08
C LEU A 69 0.59 5.91 0.53
N CYS A 70 1.08 5.87 1.77
CA CYS A 70 1.07 4.63 2.54
C CYS A 70 -0.37 4.22 2.89
N ARG A 71 -0.56 2.94 3.22
CA ARG A 71 -1.87 2.37 3.55
C ARG A 71 -2.64 3.17 4.60
N LYS A 72 -1.98 3.53 5.70
CA LYS A 72 -2.58 4.31 6.80
C LYS A 72 -3.05 5.70 6.34
N CYS A 73 -2.32 6.34 5.43
CA CYS A 73 -2.67 7.67 4.92
C CYS A 73 -3.76 7.60 3.86
N LEU A 74 -3.75 6.55 3.02
CA LEU A 74 -4.77 6.30 2.02
C LEU A 74 -6.14 6.00 2.68
N GLU A 75 -6.17 5.15 3.71
CA GLU A 75 -7.41 4.80 4.43
C GLU A 75 -8.06 6.00 5.14
N LYS A 76 -7.29 7.04 5.45
CA LYS A 76 -7.79 8.30 6.05
C LYS A 76 -8.41 9.25 5.03
N GLN A 77 -8.21 9.00 3.74
CA GLN A 77 -8.80 9.84 2.71
C GLN A 77 -10.32 9.56 2.61
N PRO A 78 -11.12 10.57 2.21
CA PRO A 78 -12.53 10.38 1.93
C PRO A 78 -12.74 9.30 0.87
N ILE A 79 -13.89 8.63 0.94
CA ILE A 79 -14.33 7.72 -0.13
C ILE A 79 -14.86 8.58 -1.28
N GLU A 80 -14.57 8.17 -2.52
CA GLU A 80 -15.12 8.78 -3.74
C GLU A 80 -16.53 8.27 -4.09
#